data_AF-A0A2U1YUT0-F1
#
_entry.id   AF-A0A2U1YUT0-F1
#
_cell.length_a   1.000
_cell.length_b   1.000
_cell.length_c   1.000
_cell.angle_alpha   90.00
_cell.angle_beta   90.00
_cell.angle_gamma   90.00
#
_symmetry.space_group_name_H-M   'P 1'
#
loop_
_entity.id
_entity.type
_entity.pdbx_description
1 polymer ?
#
loop_
_entity_poly.entity_id
_entity_poly.type
_entity_poly.pdbx_seq_one_letter_code
_entity_poly.pdbx_strand_id
1 'polypeptide(L)'
;MQIAARHNRLKRAALQEAGDSHFSISVADFRAILERLGMTLALELPFHSEKFGYDDTLFIYAGGGLLARFDTYHGDAVNSANVYYCWRPHGSEREWDLFSSGGWEGHPENHRHGDKLTPEQDAALYWAGHHDAREGVAHKIGRLRDKGAFLDPWPAPQFLWLCHYGDNESAPTDAGSTEYYGRLCRERLSLLPAEVQAMVGGGVR
;
A
#
# COMPACT_ATOMS: atom_id res chain seq x y z
N MET A 1 -3.66 -30.38 -9.84
CA MET A 1 -3.39 -29.71 -8.54
C MET A 1 -1.89 -29.64 -8.17
N GLN A 2 -1.03 -30.58 -8.60
CA GLN A 2 0.42 -30.55 -8.30
C GLN A 2 1.21 -29.37 -8.92
N ILE A 3 0.78 -28.84 -10.07
CA ILE A 3 1.49 -27.75 -10.78
C ILE A 3 1.43 -26.42 -10.01
N ALA A 4 0.24 -26.04 -9.50
CA ALA A 4 0.08 -24.80 -8.72
C ALA A 4 0.89 -24.83 -7.41
N ALA A 5 0.90 -25.97 -6.72
CA ALA A 5 1.71 -26.15 -5.51
C ALA A 5 3.22 -26.04 -5.77
N ARG A 6 3.69 -26.58 -6.92
CA ARG A 6 5.09 -26.45 -7.35
C ARG A 6 5.44 -24.99 -7.65
N HIS A 7 4.57 -24.26 -8.35
CA HIS A 7 4.81 -22.85 -8.68
C HIS A 7 4.88 -21.96 -7.44
N ASN A 8 3.99 -22.16 -6.47
CA ASN A 8 4.00 -21.38 -5.23
C ASN A 8 5.27 -21.63 -4.41
N ARG A 9 5.76 -22.88 -4.35
CA ARG A 9 7.03 -23.20 -3.67
C ARG A 9 8.23 -22.56 -4.35
N LEU A 10 8.31 -22.65 -5.68
CA LEU A 10 9.41 -22.04 -6.45
C LEU A 10 9.39 -20.52 -6.32
N LYS A 11 8.22 -19.89 -6.41
CA LYS A 11 8.05 -18.44 -6.22
C LYS A 11 8.50 -18.01 -4.82
N ARG A 12 8.05 -18.72 -3.77
CA ARG A 12 8.47 -18.44 -2.39
C ARG A 12 9.98 -18.56 -2.22
N ALA A 13 10.60 -19.63 -2.74
CA ALA A 13 12.04 -19.82 -2.65
C ALA A 13 12.80 -18.68 -3.33
N ALA A 14 12.38 -18.27 -4.54
CA ALA A 14 13.00 -17.16 -5.26
C ALA A 14 12.85 -15.81 -4.51
N LEU A 15 11.68 -15.53 -3.93
CA LEU A 15 11.46 -14.32 -3.12
C LEU A 15 12.30 -14.32 -1.85
N GLN A 16 12.42 -15.47 -1.18
CA GLN A 16 13.27 -15.64 0.00
C GLN A 16 14.75 -15.43 -0.33
N GLU A 17 15.23 -16.03 -1.42
CA GLU A 17 16.60 -15.86 -1.91
C GLU A 17 16.91 -14.40 -2.26
N ALA A 18 15.92 -13.69 -2.83
CA ALA A 18 16.02 -12.26 -3.12
C ALA A 18 15.89 -11.35 -1.89
N GLY A 19 15.61 -11.90 -0.69
CA GLY A 19 15.36 -11.13 0.52
C GLY A 19 14.13 -10.22 0.43
N ASP A 20 13.10 -10.65 -0.31
CA ASP A 20 11.85 -9.93 -0.55
C ASP A 20 10.68 -10.55 0.23
N SER A 21 9.54 -9.86 0.26
CA SER A 21 8.35 -10.34 0.94
C SER A 21 7.80 -11.59 0.25
N HIS A 22 7.28 -12.51 1.06
CA HIS A 22 6.61 -13.71 0.60
C HIS A 22 5.47 -14.06 1.55
N PHE A 23 4.56 -14.93 1.10
CA PHE A 23 3.43 -15.34 1.93
C PHE A 23 3.89 -15.92 3.27
N SER A 24 3.25 -15.49 4.36
CA SER A 24 3.61 -15.83 5.75
C SER A 24 5.06 -15.50 6.11
N ILE A 25 5.57 -14.36 5.63
CA ILE A 25 6.83 -13.78 6.10
C ILE A 25 6.70 -13.37 7.58
N SER A 26 7.79 -13.48 8.34
CA SER A 26 7.82 -13.02 9.72
C SER A 26 7.65 -11.50 9.79
N VAL A 27 7.10 -11.00 10.90
CA VAL A 27 7.00 -9.56 11.14
C VAL A 27 8.38 -8.90 11.12
N ALA A 28 9.39 -9.52 11.73
CA ALA A 28 10.75 -8.99 11.77
C ALA A 28 11.36 -8.83 10.37
N ASP A 29 11.25 -9.85 9.52
CA ASP A 29 11.80 -9.80 8.15
C ASP A 29 11.05 -8.78 7.29
N PHE A 30 9.72 -8.69 7.44
CA PHE A 30 8.93 -7.72 6.69
C PHE A 30 9.28 -6.28 7.07
N ARG A 31 9.44 -5.99 8.37
CA ARG A 31 9.91 -4.68 8.86
C ARG A 31 11.28 -4.32 8.29
N ALA A 32 12.23 -5.26 8.30
CA ALA A 32 13.55 -5.05 7.72
C ALA A 32 13.48 -4.72 6.21
N ILE A 33 12.55 -5.32 5.46
CA ILE A 33 12.32 -4.96 4.04
C ILE A 33 11.84 -3.51 3.92
N LEU A 34 10.85 -3.09 4.72
CA LEU A 34 10.33 -1.72 4.69
C LEU A 34 11.41 -0.68 5.06
N GLU A 35 12.24 -1.00 6.06
CA GLU A 35 13.38 -0.16 6.45
C GLU A 35 14.42 -0.02 5.34
N ARG A 36 14.77 -1.12 4.64
CA ARG A 36 15.64 -1.06 3.45
C ARG A 36 15.02 -0.27 2.30
N LEU A 37 13.70 -0.20 2.22
CA LEU A 37 13.00 0.66 1.28
C LEU A 37 13.02 2.14 1.71
N GLY A 38 13.64 2.49 2.84
CA GLY A 38 13.74 3.86 3.34
C GLY A 38 12.50 4.31 4.11
N MET A 39 11.68 3.38 4.57
CA MET A 39 10.50 3.67 5.37
C MET A 39 10.81 3.53 6.86
N THR A 40 10.09 4.27 7.68
CA THR A 40 10.21 4.26 9.14
C THR A 40 8.85 3.97 9.77
N LEU A 41 8.84 3.36 10.97
CA LEU A 41 7.61 3.07 11.70
C LEU A 41 6.91 4.39 12.06
N ALA A 42 5.67 4.54 11.63
CA ALA A 42 4.82 5.71 11.89
C ALA A 42 3.73 5.43 12.93
N LEU A 43 3.16 4.22 12.92
CA LEU A 43 2.17 3.79 13.90
C LEU A 43 2.28 2.29 14.19
N GLU A 44 2.13 1.95 15.45
CA GLU A 44 1.95 0.58 15.94
C GLU A 44 0.69 0.59 16.82
N LEU A 45 -0.33 -0.18 16.42
CA LEU A 45 -1.64 -0.20 17.06
C LEU A 45 -2.03 -1.64 17.39
N PRO A 46 -1.94 -2.07 18.66
CA PRO A 46 -2.40 -3.39 19.07
C PRO A 46 -3.93 -3.48 18.97
N PHE A 47 -4.44 -4.66 18.64
CA PHE A 47 -5.86 -4.97 18.66
C PHE A 47 -6.10 -6.42 19.06
N HIS A 48 -7.27 -6.69 19.65
CA HIS A 48 -7.72 -8.04 19.97
C HIS A 48 -8.69 -8.53 18.89
N SER A 49 -8.54 -9.79 18.49
CA SER A 49 -9.45 -10.44 17.56
C SER A 49 -10.45 -11.31 18.32
N GLU A 50 -11.68 -10.83 18.51
CA GLU A 50 -12.77 -11.55 19.20
C GLU A 50 -13.06 -12.90 18.54
N LYS A 51 -12.97 -12.98 17.20
CA LYS A 51 -13.22 -14.21 16.45
C LYS A 51 -12.24 -15.33 16.77
N PHE A 52 -11.00 -14.98 17.07
CA PHE A 52 -9.91 -15.94 17.17
C PHE A 52 -9.22 -15.99 18.55
N GLY A 53 -9.49 -15.01 19.43
CA GLY A 53 -9.07 -14.99 20.82
C GLY A 53 -7.58 -14.70 21.06
N TYR A 54 -6.91 -14.00 20.15
CA TYR A 54 -5.52 -13.57 20.31
C TYR A 54 -5.32 -12.09 19.95
N ASP A 55 -4.20 -11.56 20.43
CA ASP A 55 -3.76 -10.19 20.18
C ASP A 55 -2.91 -10.13 18.92
N ASP A 56 -3.17 -9.13 18.10
CA ASP A 56 -2.43 -8.80 16.89
C ASP A 56 -2.15 -7.30 16.84
N THR A 57 -1.42 -6.85 15.82
CA THR A 57 -0.96 -5.47 15.72
C THR A 57 -1.06 -4.98 14.28
N LEU A 58 -1.60 -3.78 14.13
CA LEU A 58 -1.57 -3.01 12.90
C LEU A 58 -0.32 -2.13 12.92
N PHE A 59 0.47 -2.21 11.86
CA PHE A 59 1.65 -1.39 11.64
C PHE A 59 1.45 -0.47 10.44
N ILE A 60 1.90 0.78 10.57
CA ILE A 60 2.02 1.72 9.46
C ILE A 60 3.45 2.22 9.40
N TYR A 61 4.05 2.15 8.21
CA TYR A 61 5.37 2.67 7.90
C TYR A 61 5.24 3.77 6.85
N ALA A 62 6.12 4.76 6.88
CA ALA A 62 6.13 5.86 5.92
C ALA A 62 7.56 6.29 5.57
N GLY A 63 7.76 6.77 4.34
CA GLY A 63 9.01 7.38 3.92
C GLY A 63 9.18 7.43 2.40
N GLY A 64 9.78 8.51 1.89
CA GLY A 64 10.09 8.67 0.47
C GLY A 64 8.86 8.60 -0.44
N GLY A 65 7.77 9.26 -0.05
CA GLY A 65 6.49 9.24 -0.78
C GLY A 65 5.71 7.93 -0.71
N LEU A 66 6.12 6.96 0.12
CA LEU A 66 5.45 5.67 0.32
C LEU A 66 4.76 5.62 1.69
N LEU A 67 3.59 4.98 1.73
CA LEU A 67 2.89 4.61 2.95
C LEU A 67 2.60 3.11 2.93
N ALA A 68 3.17 2.33 3.84
CA ALA A 68 2.91 0.90 3.97
C ALA A 68 2.03 0.63 5.18
N ARG A 69 1.07 -0.26 5.02
CA ARG A 69 0.21 -0.77 6.09
C ARG A 69 0.31 -2.28 6.10
N PHE A 70 0.45 -2.88 7.28
CA PHE A 70 0.26 -4.33 7.43
C PHE A 70 -0.30 -4.69 8.81
N ASP A 71 -0.98 -5.83 8.91
CA ASP A 71 -1.37 -6.42 10.19
C ASP A 71 -0.78 -7.81 10.37
N THR A 72 -0.66 -8.21 11.63
CA THR A 72 -0.16 -9.53 12.02
C THR A 72 -1.30 -10.56 12.10
N TYR A 73 -0.94 -11.84 12.17
CA TYR A 73 -1.84 -12.95 12.50
C TYR A 73 -1.10 -13.86 13.47
N HIS A 74 -1.65 -14.05 14.67
CA HIS A 74 -0.99 -14.75 15.81
C HIS A 74 0.33 -14.07 16.24
N GLY A 75 0.45 -12.76 16.02
CA GLY A 75 1.54 -11.92 16.50
C GLY A 75 2.87 -12.00 15.74
N ASP A 76 3.17 -13.10 15.04
CA ASP A 76 4.50 -13.34 14.46
C ASP A 76 4.57 -13.35 12.92
N ALA A 77 3.44 -13.45 12.24
CA ALA A 77 3.35 -13.51 10.79
C ALA A 77 2.56 -12.33 10.19
N VAL A 78 3.01 -11.84 9.03
CA VAL A 78 2.24 -10.85 8.26
C VAL A 78 1.03 -11.52 7.61
N ASN A 79 -0.14 -10.92 7.83
CA ASN A 79 -1.43 -11.44 7.38
C ASN A 79 -1.95 -10.72 6.15
N SER A 80 -1.99 -9.39 6.23
CA SER A 80 -2.36 -8.50 5.13
C SER A 80 -1.40 -7.33 5.07
N ALA A 81 -1.05 -6.89 3.85
CA ALA A 81 -0.10 -5.80 3.66
C ALA A 81 -0.37 -5.07 2.35
N ASN A 82 -0.31 -3.74 2.38
CA ASN A 82 -0.39 -2.86 1.21
C ASN A 82 0.67 -1.76 1.30
N VAL A 83 1.16 -1.32 0.15
CA VAL A 83 1.97 -0.09 0.02
C VAL A 83 1.29 0.87 -0.95
N TYR A 84 0.97 2.06 -0.46
CA TYR A 84 0.31 3.17 -1.16
C TYR A 84 1.33 4.20 -1.63
N TYR A 85 1.06 4.83 -2.76
CA TYR A 85 1.94 5.83 -3.36
C TYR A 85 1.22 6.72 -4.38
N CYS A 86 1.78 7.90 -4.60
CA CYS A 86 1.61 8.67 -5.82
C CYS A 86 2.92 8.60 -6.61
N TRP A 87 2.87 8.24 -7.89
CA TRP A 87 4.05 7.96 -8.71
C TRP A 87 3.97 8.65 -10.07
N ARG A 88 5.09 9.19 -10.54
CA ARG A 88 5.21 9.81 -11.85
C ARG A 88 6.28 9.07 -12.69
N PRO A 89 5.98 8.64 -13.92
CA PRO A 89 6.98 8.04 -14.80
C PRO A 89 8.06 9.05 -15.22
N HIS A 90 9.27 8.58 -15.49
CA HIS A 90 10.35 9.41 -16.06
C HIS A 90 10.11 9.82 -17.52
N GLY A 91 9.14 9.20 -18.21
CA GLY A 91 8.76 9.50 -19.58
C GLY A 91 7.26 9.36 -19.82
N SER A 92 6.83 9.58 -21.06
CA SER A 92 5.41 9.59 -21.44
C SER A 92 4.80 8.19 -21.61
N GLU A 93 5.59 7.11 -21.48
CA GLU A 93 5.09 5.75 -21.61
C GLU A 93 4.34 5.31 -20.36
N ARG A 94 3.07 4.96 -20.55
CA ARG A 94 2.25 4.32 -19.51
C ARG A 94 2.66 2.86 -19.41
N GLU A 95 3.54 2.55 -18.47
CA GLU A 95 4.00 1.17 -18.19
C GLU A 95 2.93 0.40 -17.39
N TRP A 96 1.86 -0.02 -18.07
CA TRP A 96 0.70 -0.69 -17.44
C TRP A 96 1.05 -1.97 -16.67
N ASP A 97 2.19 -2.60 -16.99
CA ASP A 97 2.70 -3.80 -16.32
C ASP A 97 3.41 -3.51 -14.98
N LEU A 98 3.56 -2.24 -14.60
CA LEU A 98 4.05 -1.83 -13.28
C LEU A 98 2.93 -1.73 -12.24
N PHE A 99 1.71 -1.44 -12.66
CA PHE A 99 0.63 -1.07 -11.74
C PHE A 99 -0.22 -2.27 -11.33
N SER A 100 -0.85 -2.19 -10.15
CA SER A 100 -1.83 -3.19 -9.70
C SER A 100 -3.21 -2.55 -9.54
N SER A 101 -3.34 -1.65 -8.56
CA SER A 101 -4.62 -1.04 -8.21
C SER A 101 -4.42 0.46 -8.05
N GLY A 102 -5.27 1.25 -8.69
CA GLY A 102 -5.13 2.70 -8.72
C GLY A 102 -5.72 3.33 -9.97
N GLY A 103 -5.37 4.59 -10.19
CA GLY A 103 -5.78 5.35 -11.36
C GLY A 103 -4.79 6.45 -11.70
N TRP A 104 -4.82 6.86 -12.97
CA TRP A 104 -4.16 8.10 -13.39
C TRP A 104 -4.98 9.30 -12.90
N GLU A 105 -4.31 10.19 -12.19
CA GLU A 105 -4.83 11.40 -11.58
C GLU A 105 -4.09 12.62 -12.15
N GLY A 106 -4.64 13.82 -11.92
CA GLY A 106 -4.10 15.07 -12.50
C GLY A 106 -4.57 15.34 -13.93
N HIS A 107 -5.54 14.56 -14.42
CA HIS A 107 -6.16 14.77 -15.72
C HIS A 107 -7.20 15.90 -15.66
N PRO A 108 -7.22 16.87 -16.60
CA PRO A 108 -8.39 17.72 -16.78
C PRO A 108 -9.61 16.86 -17.13
N GLU A 109 -10.73 17.14 -16.46
CA GLU A 109 -12.03 16.54 -16.70
C GLU A 109 -12.32 16.59 -18.21
N ASN A 110 -12.56 15.43 -18.85
CA ASN A 110 -12.99 15.22 -20.25
C ASN A 110 -12.01 14.63 -21.29
N HIS A 111 -10.79 14.23 -20.95
CA HIS A 111 -9.98 13.49 -21.94
C HIS A 111 -10.24 11.99 -21.87
N ARG A 112 -10.37 11.39 -23.04
CA ARG A 112 -10.56 9.96 -23.24
C ARG A 112 -9.20 9.29 -23.43
N HIS A 113 -9.18 7.99 -23.18
CA HIS A 113 -8.02 7.17 -23.47
C HIS A 113 -7.63 7.28 -24.95
N GLY A 114 -6.45 7.87 -25.24
CA GLY A 114 -5.95 8.09 -26.60
C GLY A 114 -5.84 9.56 -27.02
N ASP A 115 -6.37 10.50 -26.22
CA ASP A 115 -6.18 11.92 -26.48
C ASP A 115 -4.72 12.33 -26.25
N LYS A 116 -4.18 13.17 -27.13
CA LYS A 116 -2.83 13.73 -26.98
C LYS A 116 -2.84 14.80 -25.91
N LEU A 117 -2.06 14.58 -24.84
CA LEU A 117 -1.85 15.56 -23.79
C LEU A 117 -0.90 16.67 -24.27
N THR A 118 -1.14 17.89 -23.80
CA THR A 118 -0.09 18.93 -23.89
C THR A 118 1.06 18.57 -22.94
N PRO A 119 2.28 19.08 -23.16
CA PRO A 119 3.41 18.84 -22.26
C PRO A 119 3.10 19.19 -20.79
N GLU A 120 2.30 20.22 -20.55
CA GLU A 120 1.89 20.65 -19.20
C GLU A 120 0.91 19.65 -18.57
N GLN A 121 -0.03 19.11 -19.34
CA GLN A 121 -0.97 18.09 -18.88
C GLN A 121 -0.27 16.77 -18.59
N ASP A 122 0.70 16.39 -19.43
CA ASP A 122 1.53 15.20 -19.23
C ASP A 122 2.39 15.34 -17.96
N ALA A 123 2.97 16.53 -17.72
CA ALA A 123 3.74 16.82 -16.51
C ALA A 123 2.89 16.80 -15.23
N ALA A 124 1.60 17.13 -15.32
CA ALA A 124 0.66 17.08 -14.20
C ALA A 124 0.16 15.67 -13.88
N LEU A 125 0.29 14.74 -14.84
CA LEU A 125 -0.21 13.37 -14.71
C LEU A 125 0.61 12.56 -13.71
N TYR A 126 -0.07 11.82 -12.83
CA TYR A 126 0.55 10.87 -11.91
C TYR A 126 -0.36 9.68 -11.65
N TRP A 127 0.22 8.55 -11.29
CA TRP A 127 -0.52 7.36 -10.87
C TRP A 127 -0.70 7.40 -9.35
N ALA A 128 -1.94 7.40 -8.88
CA ALA A 128 -2.26 7.18 -7.49
C ALA A 128 -2.71 5.73 -7.29
N GLY A 129 -1.97 4.96 -6.49
CA GLY A 129 -2.25 3.54 -6.38
C GLY A 129 -1.62 2.85 -5.19
N HIS A 130 -1.74 1.52 -5.20
CA HIS A 130 -1.15 0.65 -4.22
C HIS A 130 -0.81 -0.72 -4.79
N HIS A 131 0.07 -1.43 -4.08
CA HIS A 131 0.34 -2.84 -4.28
C HIS A 131 0.05 -3.64 -3.02
N ASP A 132 -0.48 -4.85 -3.21
CA ASP A 132 -0.36 -5.90 -2.21
C ASP A 132 1.13 -6.15 -1.94
N ALA A 133 1.53 -5.96 -0.69
CA ALA A 133 2.91 -6.02 -0.25
C ALA A 133 3.29 -7.38 0.36
N ARG A 134 2.38 -8.36 0.42
CA ARG A 134 2.65 -9.69 1.00
C ARG A 134 3.65 -10.51 0.19
N GLU A 135 3.80 -10.21 -1.10
CA GLU A 135 4.73 -10.91 -1.98
C GLU A 135 5.43 -9.94 -2.92
N GLY A 136 6.76 -9.97 -2.96
CA GLY A 136 7.58 -9.22 -3.92
C GLY A 136 7.51 -7.69 -3.79
N VAL A 137 7.33 -7.16 -2.57
CA VAL A 137 7.18 -5.71 -2.37
C VAL A 137 8.43 -4.93 -2.78
N ALA A 138 9.64 -5.42 -2.45
CA ALA A 138 10.88 -4.76 -2.79
C ALA A 138 11.09 -4.74 -4.30
N HIS A 139 10.80 -5.84 -4.98
CA HIS A 139 10.84 -5.92 -6.44
C HIS A 139 9.86 -4.93 -7.09
N LYS A 140 8.59 -4.90 -6.65
CA LYS A 140 7.56 -3.99 -7.19
C LYS A 140 7.96 -2.53 -7.02
N ILE A 141 8.38 -2.16 -5.81
CA ILE A 141 8.80 -0.79 -5.50
C ILE A 141 10.09 -0.41 -6.23
N GLY A 142 11.04 -1.33 -6.36
CA GLY A 142 12.25 -1.15 -7.16
C GLY A 142 11.93 -0.82 -8.62
N ARG A 143 11.06 -1.61 -9.27
CA ARG A 143 10.65 -1.34 -10.65
C ARG A 143 10.01 0.04 -10.82
N LEU A 144 9.17 0.46 -9.87
CA LEU A 144 8.59 1.81 -9.89
C LEU A 144 9.68 2.89 -9.76
N ARG A 145 10.68 2.72 -8.88
CA ARG A 145 11.80 3.67 -8.74
C ARG A 145 12.68 3.74 -9.99
N ASP A 146 12.92 2.62 -10.66
CA ASP A 146 13.73 2.60 -11.87
C ASP A 146 13.07 3.37 -13.02
N LYS A 147 11.73 3.39 -13.02
CA LYS A 147 10.90 3.90 -14.12
C LYS A 147 10.26 5.25 -13.84
N GLY A 148 10.38 5.76 -12.62
CA GLY A 148 9.76 7.01 -12.21
C GLY A 148 10.12 7.41 -10.79
N ALA A 149 9.44 8.43 -10.29
CA ALA A 149 9.64 8.96 -8.96
C ALA A 149 8.34 8.90 -8.16
N PHE A 150 8.45 8.52 -6.88
CA PHE A 150 7.37 8.73 -5.93
C PHE A 150 7.26 10.21 -5.59
N LEU A 151 6.03 10.71 -5.52
CA LEU A 151 5.74 12.08 -5.16
C LEU A 151 5.73 12.20 -3.63
N ASP A 152 6.40 13.23 -3.13
CA ASP A 152 6.48 13.54 -1.71
C ASP A 152 6.56 15.07 -1.56
N PRO A 153 5.48 15.77 -1.18
CA PRO A 153 4.19 15.23 -0.76
C PRO A 153 3.33 14.70 -1.92
N TRP A 154 2.27 13.95 -1.59
CA TRP A 154 1.25 13.52 -2.54
C TRP A 154 0.43 14.71 -3.04
N PRO A 155 0.13 14.81 -4.34
CA PRO A 155 -0.59 15.97 -4.89
C PRO A 155 -2.04 16.09 -4.42
N ALA A 156 -2.67 14.98 -4.04
CA ALA A 156 -4.04 14.95 -3.55
C ALA A 156 -4.26 13.82 -2.54
N PRO A 157 -5.20 13.99 -1.58
CA PRO A 157 -5.66 12.92 -0.71
C PRO A 157 -6.09 11.68 -1.48
N GLN A 158 -5.66 10.52 -1.00
CA GLN A 158 -6.05 9.22 -1.56
C GLN A 158 -6.95 8.47 -0.58
N PHE A 159 -7.75 7.55 -1.10
CA PHE A 159 -8.40 6.58 -0.22
C PHE A 159 -7.37 5.58 0.31
N LEU A 160 -7.21 5.55 1.63
CA LEU A 160 -6.27 4.68 2.33
C LEU A 160 -7.04 3.66 3.14
N TRP A 161 -6.85 2.37 2.84
CA TRP A 161 -7.47 1.28 3.60
C TRP A 161 -6.61 0.92 4.82
N LEU A 162 -6.67 1.78 5.85
CA LEU A 162 -5.91 1.64 7.09
C LEU A 162 -6.58 0.73 8.13
N CYS A 163 -7.47 -0.16 7.71
CA CYS A 163 -8.16 -1.10 8.59
C CYS A 163 -7.32 -2.35 8.90
N HIS A 164 -7.50 -2.99 10.05
CA HIS A 164 -6.99 -4.34 10.32
C HIS A 164 -8.11 -5.37 10.20
N TYR A 165 -7.76 -6.65 10.10
CA TYR A 165 -8.77 -7.69 9.88
C TYR A 165 -9.82 -7.77 11.02
N GLY A 166 -9.43 -7.44 12.26
CA GLY A 166 -10.36 -7.39 13.40
C GLY A 166 -11.49 -6.35 13.26
N ASP A 167 -11.32 -5.31 12.43
CA ASP A 167 -12.38 -4.31 12.19
C ASP A 167 -13.61 -4.93 11.52
N ASN A 168 -13.41 -5.98 10.73
CA ASN A 168 -14.47 -6.68 10.02
C ASN A 168 -15.40 -7.44 10.97
N GLU A 169 -14.93 -7.75 12.18
CA GLU A 169 -15.72 -8.49 13.18
C GLU A 169 -16.82 -7.62 13.77
N SER A 170 -16.59 -6.30 13.78
CA SER A 170 -17.55 -5.29 14.25
C SER A 170 -18.24 -4.54 13.10
N ALA A 171 -17.96 -4.89 11.85
CA ALA A 171 -18.49 -4.17 10.70
C ALA A 171 -19.99 -4.44 10.50
N PRO A 172 -20.79 -3.40 10.20
CA PRO A 172 -22.19 -3.59 9.84
C PRO A 172 -22.31 -4.37 8.52
N THR A 173 -23.30 -5.26 8.43
CA THR A 173 -23.50 -6.17 7.27
C THR A 173 -24.18 -5.51 6.08
N ASP A 174 -24.50 -4.22 6.15
CA ASP A 174 -25.31 -3.50 5.18
C ASP A 174 -24.59 -2.27 4.60
N ALA A 175 -25.36 -1.35 4.02
CA ALA A 175 -24.89 -0.12 3.39
C ALA A 175 -24.05 0.79 4.32
N GLY A 176 -24.08 0.58 5.65
CA GLY A 176 -23.27 1.33 6.62
C GLY A 176 -21.78 0.98 6.62
N SER A 177 -21.36 -0.07 5.90
CA SER A 177 -19.97 -0.53 5.89
C SER A 177 -18.98 0.52 5.36
N THR A 178 -19.32 1.25 4.29
CA THR A 178 -18.43 2.28 3.72
C THR A 178 -18.16 3.41 4.70
N GLU A 179 -19.19 3.94 5.37
CA GLU A 179 -19.04 5.01 6.34
C GLU A 179 -18.23 4.54 7.56
N TYR A 180 -18.50 3.32 8.02
CA TYR A 180 -17.78 2.68 9.12
C TYR A 180 -16.28 2.57 8.83
N TYR A 181 -15.88 1.99 7.70
CA TYR A 181 -14.46 1.88 7.34
C TYR A 181 -13.83 3.25 7.05
N GLY A 182 -14.58 4.16 6.41
CA GLY A 182 -14.13 5.53 6.18
C GLY A 182 -13.81 6.26 7.49
N ARG A 183 -14.62 6.08 8.54
CA ARG A 183 -14.36 6.64 9.87
C ARG A 183 -13.10 6.05 10.48
N LEU A 184 -12.96 4.73 10.49
CA LEU A 184 -11.77 4.06 11.06
C LEU A 184 -10.48 4.48 10.35
N CYS A 185 -10.51 4.60 9.02
CA CYS A 185 -9.35 5.08 8.25
C CYS A 185 -9.00 6.52 8.60
N ARG A 186 -9.98 7.41 8.80
CA ARG A 186 -9.74 8.80 9.23
C ARG A 186 -9.18 8.88 10.65
N GLU A 187 -9.74 8.11 11.58
CA GLU A 187 -9.24 8.02 12.96
C GLU A 187 -7.78 7.59 12.97
N ARG A 188 -7.42 6.51 12.26
CA ARG A 188 -6.04 6.04 12.19
C ARG A 188 -5.11 6.99 11.46
N LEU A 189 -5.59 7.68 10.42
CA LEU A 189 -4.81 8.72 9.76
C LEU A 189 -4.47 9.85 10.75
N SER A 190 -5.40 10.23 11.62
CA SER A 190 -5.17 11.27 12.63
C SER A 190 -4.16 10.89 13.72
N LEU A 191 -3.91 9.59 13.91
CA LEU A 191 -2.89 9.08 14.83
C LEU A 191 -1.48 9.12 14.25
N LEU A 192 -1.32 9.32 12.94
CA LEU A 192 0.00 9.36 12.30
C LEU A 192 0.76 10.64 12.69
N PRO A 193 2.11 10.62 12.64
CA PRO A 193 2.92 11.83 12.79
C PRO A 193 2.51 12.91 11.77
N ALA A 194 2.64 14.19 12.15
CA ALA A 194 2.18 15.33 11.34
C ALA A 194 2.85 15.36 9.96
N GLU A 195 4.12 14.97 9.88
CA GLU A 195 4.88 14.84 8.65
C GLU A 195 4.31 13.77 7.71
N VAL A 196 3.82 12.66 8.25
CA VAL A 196 3.19 11.58 7.46
C VAL A 196 1.80 12.03 7.00
N GLN A 197 1.03 12.70 7.86
CA GLN A 197 -0.24 13.30 7.47
C GLN A 197 -0.05 14.32 6.34
N ALA A 198 0.97 15.18 6.42
CA ALA A 198 1.32 16.13 5.38
C ALA A 198 1.74 15.44 4.08
N MET A 199 2.54 14.36 4.16
CA MET A 199 2.94 13.56 3.01
C MET A 199 1.73 13.02 2.23
N VAL A 200 0.70 12.51 2.90
CA VAL A 200 -0.47 11.91 2.23
C VAL A 200 -1.61 12.89 1.92
N GLY A 201 -1.38 14.19 2.08
CA GLY A 201 -2.35 15.24 1.74
C GLY A 201 -3.37 15.59 2.83
N GLY A 202 -3.16 15.16 4.07
CA GLY A 202 -3.92 15.63 5.24
C GLY A 202 -5.39 15.21 5.34
N GLY A 203 -5.88 14.34 4.46
CA GLY A 203 -7.28 13.88 4.47
C GLY A 203 -7.46 12.50 3.82
N VAL A 204 -8.60 11.87 4.09
CA VAL A 204 -9.08 10.68 3.34
C VAL A 204 -10.17 11.17 2.40
N ARG A 205 -10.05 10.85 1.11
CA ARG A 205 -11.06 11.15 0.08
C ARG A 205 -12.35 10.38 0.33
#